data_AF-A0AA39G2L4-F1
#
_entry.id   AF-A0AA39G2L4-F1
#
_cell.length_a   1.000
_cell.length_b   1.000
_cell.length_c   1.000
_cell.angle_alpha   90.00
_cell.angle_beta   90.00
_cell.angle_gamma   90.00
#
_symmetry.space_group_name_H-M   'P 1'
#
loop_
_entity.id
_entity.type
_entity.pdbx_description
1 polymer ?
#
loop_
_entity_poly.entity_id
_entity_poly.type
_entity_poly.pdbx_seq_one_letter_code
_entity_poly.pdbx_strand_id
1 'polypeptide(L)'
;MKSFLVIAAVLIVGSNAQENFKCPDDFGFYPHQISCDKYWKCDNNVAELKTCGNGLAFDASDAKFLTENCDYLHNVDCGERTQLEPAISTPHCSRLYGIFADEKKCDVFWNCWNGEASRYQCSPGLAYDREARVCMWADQVPECRNEEVAGGFTCPAAGEVAGASGSFSRHAHPDDCRKYYICLEGIAREYGCPIGTVFKIGDSDGSGACEDPEDVPGCEDYYGDVDLKALRKLGYRK
;
A
#
# COMPACT_ATOMS: atom_id res chain seq x y z
N MET A 1 22.10 -5.02 69.09
CA MET A 1 21.77 -5.62 67.78
C MET A 1 21.62 -4.50 66.77
N LYS A 2 22.61 -4.29 65.90
CA LYS A 2 22.52 -3.36 64.77
C LYS A 2 22.99 -4.13 63.54
N SER A 3 22.04 -4.53 62.69
CA SER A 3 22.30 -5.25 61.45
C SER A 3 22.57 -4.23 60.35
N PHE A 4 23.76 -4.26 59.76
CA PHE A 4 24.08 -3.50 58.56
C PHE A 4 23.71 -4.34 57.34
N LEU A 5 22.76 -3.86 56.54
CA LEU A 5 22.41 -4.41 55.23
C LEU A 5 23.40 -3.87 54.19
N VAL A 6 24.24 -4.75 53.65
CA VAL A 6 25.09 -4.47 52.50
C VAL A 6 24.29 -4.76 51.24
N ILE A 7 23.94 -3.72 50.48
CA ILE A 7 23.29 -3.85 49.18
C ILE A 7 24.39 -4.01 48.14
N ALA A 8 24.53 -5.22 47.58
CA ALA A 8 25.42 -5.48 46.47
C ALA A 8 24.74 -5.04 45.16
N ALA A 9 25.31 -4.02 44.51
CA ALA A 9 24.89 -3.61 43.16
C ALA A 9 25.42 -4.63 42.14
N VAL A 10 24.52 -5.38 41.51
CA VAL A 10 24.83 -6.27 40.40
C VAL A 10 24.93 -5.42 39.13
N LEU A 11 26.16 -5.16 38.68
CA LEU A 11 26.42 -4.58 37.37
C LEU A 11 26.23 -5.70 36.32
N ILE A 12 25.11 -5.63 35.58
CA ILE A 12 24.90 -6.48 34.41
C ILE A 12 25.76 -5.89 33.29
N VAL A 13 26.96 -6.45 33.11
CA VAL A 13 27.79 -6.18 31.94
C VAL A 13 27.18 -6.94 30.77
N GLY A 14 26.46 -6.23 29.90
CA GLY A 14 26.00 -6.76 28.62
C GLY A 14 27.21 -7.19 27.80
N SER A 15 27.38 -8.50 27.65
CA SER A 15 28.47 -9.08 26.86
C SER A 15 28.05 -9.04 25.40
N ASN A 16 28.54 -8.07 24.62
CA ASN A 16 28.48 -8.17 23.17
C ASN A 16 29.43 -9.29 22.74
N ALA A 17 28.90 -10.51 22.60
CA ALA A 17 29.61 -11.60 21.96
C ALA A 17 29.79 -11.21 20.49
N GLN A 18 30.99 -10.78 20.12
CA GLN A 18 31.34 -10.57 18.73
C GLN A 18 31.35 -11.94 18.05
N GLU A 19 30.34 -12.20 17.20
CA GLU A 19 30.26 -13.43 16.43
C GLU A 19 31.54 -13.59 15.60
N ASN A 20 32.14 -14.78 15.65
CA ASN A 20 33.42 -15.06 15.00
C ASN A 20 33.21 -15.38 13.51
N PHE A 21 32.68 -14.42 12.75
CA PHE A 21 32.52 -14.55 11.30
C PHE A 21 33.86 -14.37 10.60
N LYS A 22 34.19 -15.29 9.68
CA LYS A 22 35.38 -15.23 8.85
C LYS A 22 34.97 -14.94 7.42
N CYS A 23 35.56 -13.89 6.84
CA CYS A 23 35.33 -13.52 5.45
C CYS A 23 35.66 -14.69 4.50
N PRO A 24 34.72 -15.07 3.60
CA PRO A 24 34.99 -16.03 2.54
C PRO A 24 36.02 -15.52 1.53
N ASP A 25 35.94 -14.22 1.17
CA ASP A 25 36.86 -13.53 0.27
C ASP A 25 37.29 -12.18 0.86
N ASP A 26 38.34 -11.57 0.30
CA ASP A 26 38.90 -10.28 0.73
C ASP A 26 37.83 -9.18 0.79
N PHE A 27 36.88 -9.19 -0.14
CA PHE A 27 35.78 -8.24 -0.25
C PHE A 27 34.44 -8.98 -0.43
N GLY A 28 33.36 -8.39 0.07
CA GLY A 28 32.01 -8.84 -0.24
C GLY A 28 30.99 -8.53 0.85
N PHE A 29 29.75 -8.91 0.59
CA PHE A 29 28.59 -8.72 1.45
C PHE A 29 27.87 -10.04 1.64
N TYR A 30 27.92 -10.59 2.85
CA TYR A 30 27.47 -11.95 3.13
C TYR A 30 26.30 -11.95 4.12
N PRO A 31 25.27 -12.79 3.93
CA PRO A 31 24.13 -12.82 4.83
C PRO A 31 24.54 -13.25 6.25
N HIS A 32 23.89 -12.67 7.27
CA HIS A 32 24.01 -13.18 8.63
C HIS A 32 23.35 -14.57 8.74
N GLN A 33 23.83 -15.43 9.64
CA GLN A 33 23.36 -16.83 9.69
C GLN A 33 21.91 -16.97 10.19
N ILE A 34 21.46 -16.03 11.03
CA ILE A 34 20.15 -16.11 11.71
C ILE A 34 19.29 -14.86 11.55
N SER A 35 19.84 -13.72 11.13
CA SER A 35 19.12 -12.44 11.06
C SER A 35 18.95 -12.04 9.61
N CYS A 36 17.71 -11.76 9.20
CA CYS A 36 17.42 -11.45 7.80
C CYS A 36 17.87 -10.03 7.43
N ASP A 37 17.88 -9.14 8.42
CA ASP A 37 18.22 -7.73 8.28
C ASP A 37 19.66 -7.39 8.67
N LYS A 38 20.51 -8.40 8.89
CA LYS A 38 21.95 -8.23 9.10
C LYS A 38 22.77 -8.94 8.04
N TYR A 39 23.95 -8.40 7.82
CA TYR A 39 24.94 -8.93 6.88
C TYR A 39 26.35 -8.55 7.30
N TRP A 40 27.33 -9.27 6.79
CA TRP A 40 28.75 -9.02 7.00
C TRP A 40 29.33 -8.30 5.79
N LYS A 41 29.92 -7.14 6.02
CA LYS A 41 30.77 -6.48 5.04
C LYS A 41 32.21 -6.92 5.25
N CYS A 42 32.81 -7.51 4.24
CA CYS A 42 34.23 -7.85 4.21
C CYS A 42 35.00 -6.80 3.43
N ASP A 43 36.08 -6.31 4.04
CA ASP A 43 37.02 -5.39 3.42
C ASP A 43 38.44 -5.77 3.87
N ASN A 44 39.28 -6.22 2.94
CA ASN A 44 40.62 -6.77 3.22
C ASN A 44 40.60 -7.85 4.33
N ASN A 45 39.68 -8.81 4.24
CA ASN A 45 39.45 -9.88 5.24
C ASN A 45 38.99 -9.41 6.63
N VAL A 46 38.66 -8.13 6.80
CA VAL A 46 38.06 -7.62 8.04
C VAL A 46 36.55 -7.64 7.90
N ALA A 47 35.90 -8.43 8.74
CA ALA A 47 34.45 -8.52 8.80
C ALA A 47 33.85 -7.44 9.71
N GLU A 48 32.92 -6.66 9.17
CA GLU A 48 32.09 -5.70 9.90
C GLU A 48 30.63 -6.17 9.85
N LEU A 49 29.99 -6.28 11.02
CA LEU A 49 28.56 -6.55 11.08
C LEU A 49 27.78 -5.28 10.73
N LYS A 50 26.92 -5.38 9.72
CA LYS A 50 26.01 -4.33 9.28
C LYS A 50 24.56 -4.75 9.50
N THR A 51 23.70 -3.74 9.60
CA THR A 51 22.25 -3.90 9.69
C THR A 51 21.60 -3.07 8.59
N CYS A 52 20.67 -3.67 7.85
CA CYS A 52 19.80 -2.95 6.93
C CYS A 52 18.90 -1.96 7.67
N GLY A 53 18.31 -1.00 6.94
CA GLY A 53 17.35 -0.07 7.51
C GLY A 53 16.16 -0.78 8.17
N ASN A 54 15.57 -0.20 9.22
CA ASN A 54 14.48 -0.83 9.96
C ASN A 54 13.26 -1.09 9.05
N GLY A 55 12.99 -2.36 8.73
CA GLY A 55 11.96 -2.77 7.77
C GLY A 55 12.48 -3.27 6.42
N LEU A 56 13.80 -3.29 6.25
CA LEU A 56 14.49 -3.90 5.11
C LEU A 56 15.21 -5.19 5.55
N ALA A 57 15.47 -6.06 4.59
CA ALA A 57 16.25 -7.28 4.72
C ALA A 57 17.42 -7.27 3.74
N PHE A 58 18.49 -7.97 4.11
CA PHE A 58 19.63 -8.16 3.23
C PHE A 58 19.30 -9.22 2.18
N ASP A 59 19.34 -8.80 0.91
CA ASP A 59 19.14 -9.64 -0.25
C ASP A 59 20.50 -10.23 -0.69
N ALA A 60 20.65 -11.53 -0.48
CA ALA A 60 21.84 -12.29 -0.83
C ALA A 60 21.71 -13.05 -2.16
N SER A 61 20.81 -12.61 -3.06
CA SER A 61 20.59 -13.23 -4.36
C SER A 61 21.75 -13.07 -5.34
N ASP A 62 22.63 -12.09 -5.13
CA ASP A 62 23.89 -11.96 -5.86
C ASP A 62 24.84 -13.11 -5.52
N ALA A 63 24.96 -14.07 -6.43
CA ALA A 63 25.83 -15.24 -6.27
C ALA A 63 27.32 -14.88 -6.10
N LYS A 64 27.75 -13.65 -6.42
CA LYS A 64 29.12 -13.17 -6.22
C LYS A 64 29.31 -12.42 -4.91
N PHE A 65 28.24 -12.10 -4.19
CA PHE A 65 28.28 -11.33 -2.93
C PHE A 65 29.01 -9.97 -3.07
N LEU A 66 28.93 -9.32 -4.24
CA LEU A 66 29.60 -8.04 -4.50
C LEU A 66 28.66 -6.84 -4.37
N THR A 67 27.37 -7.09 -4.23
CA THR A 67 26.33 -6.06 -4.11
C THR A 67 25.88 -5.91 -2.66
N GLU A 68 26.00 -4.70 -2.11
CA GLU A 68 25.37 -4.36 -0.83
C GLU A 68 23.89 -4.03 -1.07
N ASN A 69 23.02 -5.04 -1.02
CA ASN A 69 21.61 -4.86 -1.33
C ASN A 69 20.73 -5.08 -0.09
N CYS A 70 20.04 -4.03 0.35
CA CYS A 70 18.96 -4.10 1.33
C CYS A 70 17.65 -3.78 0.61
N ASP A 71 16.72 -4.73 0.59
CA ASP A 71 15.40 -4.58 -0.06
C ASP A 71 14.30 -4.71 1.00
N TYR A 72 13.06 -4.40 0.66
CA TYR A 72 11.92 -4.59 1.54
C TYR A 72 11.80 -6.05 1.96
N LEU A 73 11.43 -6.27 3.23
CA LEU A 73 11.31 -7.61 3.83
C LEU A 73 10.52 -8.63 2.99
N HIS A 74 9.54 -8.17 2.22
CA HIS A 74 8.68 -9.03 1.41
C HIS A 74 9.25 -9.41 0.04
N ASN A 75 10.30 -8.71 -0.41
CA ASN A 75 11.02 -9.03 -1.65
C ASN A 75 12.17 -10.01 -1.41
N VAL A 76 12.57 -10.19 -0.14
CA VAL A 76 13.75 -10.99 0.22
C VAL A 76 13.32 -12.35 0.75
N ASP A 77 13.89 -13.41 0.17
CA ASP A 77 13.81 -14.74 0.76
C ASP A 77 14.79 -14.85 1.94
N CYS A 78 14.24 -14.83 3.15
CA CYS A 78 15.02 -14.96 4.37
C CYS A 78 15.48 -16.40 4.63
N GLY A 79 14.83 -17.42 4.05
CA GLY A 79 15.02 -18.82 4.43
C GLY A 79 14.94 -19.01 5.95
N GLU A 80 15.99 -19.61 6.53
CA GLU A 80 16.09 -19.88 7.97
C GLU A 80 16.49 -18.65 8.82
N ARG A 81 16.76 -17.49 8.20
CA ARG A 81 17.15 -16.27 8.91
C ARG A 81 15.92 -15.55 9.47
N THR A 82 15.38 -16.04 10.58
CA THR A 82 14.10 -15.53 11.10
C THR A 82 14.23 -14.31 12.02
N GLN A 83 15.43 -13.95 12.45
CA GLN A 83 15.63 -12.83 13.38
C GLN A 83 15.59 -11.49 12.65
N LEU A 84 14.99 -10.50 13.31
CA LEU A 84 14.92 -9.12 12.87
C LEU A 84 15.17 -8.19 14.05
N GLU A 85 15.75 -7.03 13.79
CA GLU A 85 15.79 -5.94 14.75
C GLU A 85 14.37 -5.52 15.14
N PRO A 86 14.19 -5.08 16.40
CA PRO A 86 12.90 -4.57 16.88
C PRO A 86 12.35 -3.49 15.96
N ALA A 87 11.03 -3.50 15.75
CA ALA A 87 10.37 -2.49 14.94
C ALA A 87 10.50 -1.10 15.58
N ILE A 88 10.83 -0.09 14.77
CA ILE A 88 10.77 1.32 15.16
C ILE A 88 9.58 1.92 14.44
N SER A 89 8.51 2.17 15.19
CA SER A 89 7.26 2.66 14.63
C SER A 89 7.16 4.19 14.72
N THR A 90 6.60 4.79 13.68
CA THR A 90 6.19 6.20 13.61
C THR A 90 4.72 6.27 13.18
N PRO A 91 4.05 7.44 13.19
CA PRO A 91 2.67 7.52 12.71
C PRO A 91 2.53 6.93 11.30
N HIS A 92 1.60 5.98 11.15
CA HIS A 92 1.32 5.22 9.91
C HIS A 92 2.40 4.24 9.43
N CYS A 93 3.54 4.16 10.10
CA CYS A 93 4.64 3.27 9.74
C CYS A 93 4.93 2.29 10.87
N SER A 94 4.62 1.01 10.68
CA SER A 94 4.97 -0.01 11.68
C SER A 94 6.50 -0.19 11.79
N ARG A 95 7.23 0.07 10.71
CA ARG A 95 8.70 0.14 10.63
C ARG A 95 9.12 1.36 9.80
N LEU A 96 10.36 1.83 9.92
CA LEU A 96 10.83 3.03 9.22
C LEU A 96 10.75 2.91 7.68
N TYR A 97 10.92 1.71 7.14
CA TYR A 97 10.78 1.42 5.73
C TYR A 97 9.69 0.37 5.50
N GLY A 98 8.78 0.63 4.57
CA GLY A 98 7.77 -0.35 4.17
C GLY A 98 6.53 0.27 3.56
N ILE A 99 5.57 -0.58 3.22
CA ILE A 99 4.23 -0.19 2.77
C ILE A 99 3.23 -0.78 3.75
N PHE A 100 2.40 0.07 4.34
CA PHE A 100 1.48 -0.31 5.41
C PHE A 100 0.07 0.18 5.07
N ALA A 101 -0.96 -0.67 5.21
CA ALA A 101 -2.32 -0.19 5.04
C ALA A 101 -2.77 0.65 6.23
N ASP A 102 -3.68 1.58 5.96
CA ASP A 102 -4.35 2.36 6.99
C ASP A 102 -5.19 1.46 7.90
N GLU A 103 -5.33 1.86 9.17
CA GLU A 103 -6.07 1.08 10.17
C GLU A 103 -7.58 1.26 10.07
N LYS A 104 -8.05 2.35 9.42
CA LYS A 104 -9.46 2.74 9.39
C LYS A 104 -10.03 2.81 7.98
N LYS A 105 -9.19 2.97 6.96
CA LYS A 105 -9.61 3.17 5.58
C LYS A 105 -9.04 2.08 4.68
N CYS A 106 -9.89 1.19 4.21
CA CYS A 106 -9.53 0.08 3.33
C CYS A 106 -8.90 0.51 2.00
N ASP A 107 -9.23 1.70 1.50
CA ASP A 107 -8.70 2.24 0.26
C ASP A 107 -7.41 3.06 0.47
N VAL A 108 -6.84 3.11 1.69
CA VAL A 108 -5.66 3.93 2.01
C VAL A 108 -4.50 3.06 2.44
N PHE A 109 -3.33 3.42 1.95
CA PHE A 109 -2.07 2.84 2.39
C PHE A 109 -0.97 3.91 2.44
N TRP A 110 0.12 3.56 3.10
CA TRP A 110 1.21 4.47 3.45
C TRP A 110 2.51 3.88 2.94
N ASN A 111 3.25 4.64 2.13
CA ASN A 111 4.63 4.32 1.80
C ASN A 111 5.54 5.06 2.79
N CYS A 112 6.37 4.32 3.50
CA CYS A 112 7.25 4.86 4.52
C CYS A 112 8.69 4.84 4.06
N TRP A 113 9.32 6.01 4.13
CA TRP A 113 10.74 6.21 3.88
C TRP A 113 11.39 6.84 5.09
N ASN A 114 12.24 6.09 5.78
CA ASN A 114 12.89 6.53 7.02
C ASN A 114 11.90 7.06 8.10
N GLY A 115 10.72 6.45 8.18
CA GLY A 115 9.64 6.82 9.11
C GLY A 115 8.75 7.97 8.65
N GLU A 116 9.04 8.59 7.50
CA GLU A 116 8.18 9.59 6.88
C GLU A 116 7.13 8.90 5.99
N ALA A 117 5.85 9.10 6.32
CA ALA A 117 4.73 8.44 5.66
C ALA A 117 4.16 9.30 4.53
N SER A 118 4.15 8.76 3.32
CA SER A 118 3.40 9.30 2.18
C SER A 118 2.07 8.58 2.04
N ARG A 119 0.97 9.32 2.06
CA ARG A 119 -0.39 8.77 1.93
C ARG A 119 -0.69 8.46 0.47
N TYR A 120 -1.17 7.25 0.22
CA TYR A 120 -1.73 6.82 -1.05
C TYR A 120 -3.17 6.37 -0.87
N GLN A 121 -3.93 6.47 -1.95
CA GLN A 121 -5.30 6.02 -2.00
C GLN A 121 -5.49 5.18 -3.26
N CYS A 122 -6.10 4.02 -3.09
CA CYS A 122 -6.49 3.16 -4.20
C CYS A 122 -7.48 3.87 -5.11
N SER A 123 -7.57 3.40 -6.35
CA SER A 123 -8.64 3.87 -7.23
C SER A 123 -10.00 3.51 -6.63
N PRO A 124 -11.06 4.25 -6.96
CA PRO A 124 -12.36 4.02 -6.37
C PRO A 124 -12.87 2.58 -6.51
N GLY A 125 -13.56 2.08 -5.47
CA GLY A 125 -14.03 0.70 -5.40
C GLY A 125 -12.95 -0.36 -5.15
N LEU A 126 -11.67 0.04 -5.00
CA LEU A 126 -10.57 -0.86 -4.64
C LEU A 126 -10.17 -0.68 -3.17
N ALA A 127 -9.73 -1.77 -2.56
CA ALA A 127 -9.11 -1.81 -1.24
C ALA A 127 -7.64 -2.26 -1.38
N TYR A 128 -6.78 -1.77 -0.49
CA TYR A 128 -5.39 -2.20 -0.44
C TYR A 128 -5.28 -3.56 0.25
N ASP A 129 -4.80 -4.56 -0.48
CA ASP A 129 -4.49 -5.86 0.08
C ASP A 129 -3.08 -5.83 0.69
N ARG A 130 -2.97 -6.13 1.99
CA ARG A 130 -1.70 -6.09 2.74
C ARG A 130 -0.71 -7.17 2.30
N GLU A 131 -1.21 -8.32 1.86
CA GLU A 131 -0.40 -9.49 1.52
C GLU A 131 0.08 -9.43 0.07
N ALA A 132 -0.83 -9.14 -0.86
CA ALA A 132 -0.51 -8.93 -2.27
C ALA A 132 0.14 -7.56 -2.52
N ARG A 133 0.03 -6.61 -1.59
CA ARG A 133 0.61 -5.25 -1.64
C ARG A 133 0.14 -4.44 -2.85
N VAL A 134 -1.11 -4.68 -3.27
CA VAL A 134 -1.75 -4.05 -4.42
C VAL A 134 -3.18 -3.67 -4.08
N CYS A 135 -3.70 -2.68 -4.80
CA CYS A 135 -5.12 -2.36 -4.74
C CYS A 135 -5.91 -3.43 -5.51
N MET A 136 -6.77 -4.15 -4.81
CA MET A 136 -7.67 -5.17 -5.35
C MET A 136 -9.12 -4.73 -5.17
N TRP A 137 -10.05 -5.43 -5.82
CA TRP A 137 -11.47 -5.19 -5.56
C TRP A 137 -11.78 -5.44 -4.08
N ALA A 138 -12.58 -4.57 -3.45
CA ALA A 138 -12.79 -4.67 -2.01
C ALA A 138 -13.45 -5.99 -1.57
N ASP A 139 -14.25 -6.62 -2.43
CA ASP A 139 -14.81 -7.97 -2.22
C ASP A 139 -13.77 -9.10 -2.21
N GLN A 140 -12.54 -8.83 -2.66
CA GLN A 140 -11.42 -9.77 -2.64
C GLN A 140 -10.49 -9.57 -1.44
N VAL A 141 -10.65 -8.48 -0.69
CA VAL A 141 -9.83 -8.18 0.50
C VAL A 141 -10.65 -8.56 1.74
N PRO A 142 -10.33 -9.66 2.44
CA PRO A 142 -11.21 -10.24 3.46
C PRO A 142 -11.58 -9.31 4.63
N GLU A 143 -10.73 -8.33 4.90
CA GLU A 143 -10.87 -7.39 6.02
C GLU A 143 -11.63 -6.12 5.65
N CYS A 144 -12.06 -6.00 4.39
CA CYS A 144 -12.68 -4.81 3.83
C CYS A 144 -14.08 -5.08 3.31
N ARG A 145 -14.92 -4.04 3.35
CA ARG A 145 -16.30 -4.09 2.85
C ARG A 145 -16.48 -3.15 1.66
N ASN A 146 -17.36 -3.54 0.73
CA ASN A 146 -17.62 -2.73 -0.47
C ASN A 146 -18.22 -1.37 -0.10
N GLU A 147 -19.06 -1.31 0.94
CA GLU A 147 -19.72 -0.07 1.36
C GLU A 147 -18.71 0.99 1.84
N GLU A 148 -17.59 0.55 2.43
CA GLU A 148 -16.53 1.42 2.93
C GLU A 148 -15.75 2.09 1.79
N VAL A 149 -15.58 1.39 0.66
CA VAL A 149 -14.87 1.90 -0.52
C VAL A 149 -15.78 2.51 -1.59
N ALA A 150 -17.10 2.31 -1.46
CA ALA A 150 -18.12 2.85 -2.36
C ALA A 150 -18.70 4.18 -1.85
N GLY A 151 -18.02 4.88 -0.94
CA GLY A 151 -18.48 6.20 -0.46
C GLY A 151 -19.86 6.17 0.21
N GLY A 152 -20.29 5.01 0.72
CA GLY A 152 -21.64 4.81 1.28
C GLY A 152 -22.74 4.57 0.25
N PHE A 153 -22.44 4.50 -1.04
CA PHE A 153 -23.41 4.13 -2.07
C PHE A 153 -23.78 2.64 -1.97
N THR A 154 -25.07 2.34 -2.00
CA THR A 154 -25.60 0.97 -1.98
C THR A 154 -26.35 0.71 -3.27
N CYS A 155 -26.10 -0.44 -3.89
CA CYS A 155 -26.82 -0.84 -5.09
C CYS A 155 -28.30 -1.07 -4.81
N PRO A 156 -29.20 -0.70 -5.75
CA PRO A 156 -30.61 -1.07 -5.67
C PRO A 156 -30.81 -2.58 -5.60
N ALA A 157 -31.94 -3.02 -5.03
CA ALA A 157 -32.23 -4.45 -4.95
C ALA A 157 -32.49 -5.05 -6.33
N ALA A 158 -32.21 -6.35 -6.47
CA ALA A 158 -32.43 -7.07 -7.72
C ALA A 158 -33.89 -6.97 -8.17
N GLY A 159 -34.11 -6.44 -9.38
CA GLY A 159 -35.44 -6.24 -9.96
C GLY A 159 -36.06 -4.85 -9.73
N GLU A 160 -35.41 -3.95 -8.99
CA GLU A 160 -35.87 -2.56 -8.82
C GLU A 160 -35.54 -1.67 -10.03
N VAL A 161 -34.55 -2.04 -10.85
CA VAL A 161 -34.17 -1.30 -12.06
C VAL A 161 -34.82 -1.96 -13.29
N ALA A 162 -35.91 -1.37 -13.77
CA ALA A 162 -36.68 -1.85 -14.90
C ALA A 162 -35.91 -1.67 -16.22
N GLY A 163 -35.26 -2.73 -16.71
CA GLY A 163 -34.51 -2.70 -17.97
C GLY A 163 -33.02 -3.02 -17.85
N ALA A 164 -32.52 -3.28 -16.63
CA ALA A 164 -31.20 -3.85 -16.41
C ALA A 164 -31.16 -5.24 -17.06
N SER A 165 -30.77 -5.27 -18.34
CA SER A 165 -30.95 -6.41 -19.23
C SER A 165 -29.99 -7.57 -18.94
N GLY A 166 -29.19 -7.47 -17.87
CA GLY A 166 -28.38 -8.56 -17.36
C GLY A 166 -27.32 -8.04 -16.39
N SER A 167 -27.23 -8.68 -15.21
CA SER A 167 -26.13 -8.66 -14.21
C SER A 167 -25.55 -7.33 -13.71
N PHE A 168 -25.83 -6.19 -14.35
CA PHE A 168 -25.29 -4.89 -14.00
C PHE A 168 -26.21 -3.71 -14.34
N SER A 169 -26.04 -2.63 -13.58
CA SER A 169 -26.74 -1.35 -13.77
C SER A 169 -25.79 -0.19 -13.45
N ARG A 170 -25.97 0.96 -14.09
CA ARG A 170 -25.18 2.17 -13.83
C ARG A 170 -25.99 3.19 -13.05
N HIS A 171 -25.32 3.96 -12.19
CA HIS A 171 -25.92 4.95 -11.28
C HIS A 171 -25.05 6.20 -11.21
N ALA A 172 -25.63 7.39 -11.17
CA ALA A 172 -24.87 8.62 -10.99
C ALA A 172 -24.26 8.70 -9.57
N HIS A 173 -23.08 9.32 -9.46
CA HIS A 173 -22.51 9.62 -8.15
C HIS A 173 -23.23 10.84 -7.53
N PRO A 174 -23.60 10.81 -6.24
CA PRO A 174 -24.38 11.88 -5.62
C PRO A 174 -23.62 13.22 -5.51
N ASP A 175 -22.30 13.16 -5.33
CA ASP A 175 -21.50 14.36 -5.04
C ASP A 175 -20.58 14.82 -6.19
N ASP A 176 -20.53 14.10 -7.32
CA ASP A 176 -19.55 14.38 -8.37
C ASP A 176 -20.06 13.92 -9.74
N CYS A 177 -20.40 14.88 -10.60
CA CYS A 177 -20.89 14.62 -11.95
C CYS A 177 -19.95 13.77 -12.82
N ARG A 178 -18.63 13.79 -12.58
CA ARG A 178 -17.68 12.98 -13.36
C ARG A 178 -17.64 11.53 -12.90
N LYS A 179 -18.20 11.22 -11.73
CA LYS A 179 -18.17 9.88 -11.16
C LYS A 179 -19.51 9.19 -11.33
N TYR A 180 -19.47 7.86 -11.31
CA TYR A 180 -20.65 7.02 -11.37
C TYR A 180 -20.36 5.66 -10.76
N TYR A 181 -21.41 4.93 -10.38
CA TYR A 181 -21.31 3.57 -9.88
C TYR A 181 -21.78 2.58 -10.94
N ILE A 182 -21.08 1.47 -11.08
CA ILE A 182 -21.58 0.26 -11.73
C ILE A 182 -21.89 -0.74 -10.63
N CYS A 183 -23.16 -1.12 -10.52
CA CYS A 183 -23.58 -2.24 -9.70
C CYS A 183 -23.43 -3.51 -10.51
N LEU A 184 -22.65 -4.47 -10.03
CA LEU A 184 -22.48 -5.79 -10.60
C LEU A 184 -22.87 -6.79 -9.51
N GLU A 185 -23.97 -7.52 -9.72
CA GLU A 185 -24.50 -8.48 -8.74
C GLU A 185 -24.72 -7.87 -7.33
N GLY A 186 -25.13 -6.60 -7.28
CA GLY A 186 -25.36 -5.87 -6.01
C GLY A 186 -24.10 -5.23 -5.41
N ILE A 187 -22.92 -5.42 -6.01
CA ILE A 187 -21.68 -4.79 -5.56
C ILE A 187 -21.45 -3.48 -6.33
N ALA A 188 -21.39 -2.38 -5.60
CA ALA A 188 -21.12 -1.05 -6.14
C ALA A 188 -19.63 -0.88 -6.44
N ARG A 189 -19.31 -0.48 -7.67
CA ARG A 189 -17.96 -0.11 -8.09
C ARG A 189 -17.97 1.30 -8.63
N GLU A 190 -17.21 2.21 -8.02
CA GLU A 190 -17.09 3.59 -8.49
C GLU A 190 -16.15 3.66 -9.71
N TYR A 191 -16.55 4.45 -10.70
CA TYR A 191 -15.80 4.76 -11.90
C TYR A 191 -15.82 6.26 -12.16
N GLY A 192 -14.87 6.72 -12.98
CA GLY A 192 -14.83 8.09 -13.46
C GLY A 192 -14.96 8.14 -14.98
N CYS A 193 -15.71 9.13 -15.47
CA CYS A 193 -15.72 9.50 -16.86
C CYS A 193 -14.35 10.06 -17.29
N PRO A 194 -13.95 9.86 -18.57
CA PRO A 194 -12.79 10.52 -19.14
C PRO A 194 -12.80 12.02 -18.87
N ILE A 195 -11.61 12.61 -18.73
CA ILE A 195 -11.49 14.05 -18.49
C ILE A 195 -12.17 14.83 -19.62
N GLY A 196 -13.04 15.76 -19.24
CA GLY A 196 -13.85 16.59 -20.12
C GLY A 196 -15.24 16.04 -20.42
N THR A 197 -15.68 15.00 -19.73
CA THR A 197 -17.04 14.44 -19.82
C THR A 197 -17.59 14.16 -18.42
N VAL A 198 -18.92 14.12 -18.28
CA VAL A 198 -19.62 13.81 -17.03
C VAL A 198 -20.66 12.71 -17.27
N PHE A 199 -21.07 12.03 -16.21
CA PHE A 199 -21.95 10.89 -16.32
C PHE A 199 -23.42 11.31 -16.45
N LYS A 200 -24.06 10.89 -17.53
CA LYS A 200 -25.49 11.01 -17.77
C LYS A 200 -26.18 9.67 -17.51
N ILE A 201 -27.10 9.66 -16.55
CA ILE A 201 -27.95 8.50 -16.29
C ILE A 201 -29.00 8.36 -17.41
N GLY A 202 -29.26 7.14 -17.85
CA GLY A 202 -30.37 6.84 -18.77
C GLY A 202 -31.72 6.87 -18.05
N ASP A 203 -32.80 7.03 -18.81
CA ASP A 203 -34.12 7.39 -18.26
C ASP A 203 -34.68 6.41 -17.21
N SER A 204 -34.44 5.09 -17.33
CA SER A 204 -34.91 4.10 -16.33
C SER A 204 -34.36 2.67 -16.48
N ASP A 205 -33.61 2.37 -17.53
CA ASP A 205 -33.14 1.01 -17.88
C ASP A 205 -31.82 0.61 -17.18
N GLY A 206 -31.29 1.45 -16.29
CA GLY A 206 -29.97 1.25 -15.71
C GLY A 206 -28.83 1.44 -16.72
N SER A 207 -29.12 2.03 -17.89
CA SER A 207 -28.11 2.53 -18.81
C SER A 207 -27.55 3.87 -18.35
N GLY A 208 -26.46 4.29 -18.98
CA GLY A 208 -25.82 5.56 -18.71
C GLY A 208 -24.47 5.63 -19.39
N ALA A 209 -24.06 6.83 -19.76
CA ALA A 209 -22.86 7.08 -20.54
C ALA A 209 -22.19 8.38 -20.09
N CYS A 210 -20.91 8.51 -20.43
CA CYS A 210 -20.18 9.75 -20.24
C CYS A 210 -20.47 10.67 -21.43
N GLU A 211 -21.03 11.83 -21.16
CA GLU A 211 -21.49 12.81 -22.15
C GLU A 211 -20.83 14.17 -21.90
N ASP A 212 -21.03 15.12 -22.82
CA ASP A 212 -20.60 16.49 -22.64
C ASP A 212 -21.34 17.15 -21.44
N PRO A 213 -20.66 17.95 -20.60
CA PRO A 213 -21.27 18.56 -19.42
C PRO A 213 -22.53 19.39 -19.70
N GLU A 214 -22.57 20.07 -20.85
CA GLU A 214 -23.70 20.87 -21.30
C GLU A 214 -24.99 20.05 -21.52
N ASP A 215 -24.86 18.74 -21.75
CA ASP A 215 -25.98 17.83 -22.00
C ASP A 215 -26.49 17.13 -20.73
N VAL A 216 -25.88 17.44 -19.57
CA VAL A 216 -26.20 16.83 -18.27
C VAL A 216 -26.68 17.93 -17.31
N PRO A 217 -28.00 17.98 -17.02
CA PRO A 217 -28.58 19.00 -16.17
C PRO A 217 -27.90 19.10 -14.79
N GLY A 218 -27.45 20.28 -14.42
CA GLY A 218 -26.75 20.55 -13.15
C GLY A 218 -25.25 20.29 -13.15
N CYS A 219 -24.69 19.84 -14.28
CA CYS A 219 -23.26 19.58 -14.45
C CYS A 219 -22.61 20.47 -15.53
N GLU A 220 -23.34 21.43 -16.09
CA GLU A 220 -22.93 22.24 -17.25
C GLU A 220 -21.59 22.95 -17.01
N ASP A 221 -21.42 23.51 -15.81
CA ASP A 221 -20.24 24.26 -15.42
C ASP A 221 -19.20 23.43 -14.65
N TYR A 222 -19.28 22.09 -14.68
CA TYR A 222 -18.43 21.21 -13.85
C TYR A 222 -16.92 21.47 -14.01
N TYR A 223 -16.47 21.80 -15.22
CA TYR A 223 -15.06 22.12 -15.51
C TYR A 223 -14.75 23.63 -15.47
N GLY A 224 -15.74 24.49 -15.23
CA GLY A 224 -15.59 25.95 -15.24
C GLY A 224 -14.89 26.47 -16.49
N ASP A 225 -13.94 27.39 -16.31
CA ASP A 225 -13.21 28.05 -17.40
C ASP A 225 -12.02 27.24 -17.97
N VAL A 226 -11.87 25.97 -17.60
CA VAL A 226 -10.69 25.19 -18.01
C VAL A 226 -10.78 24.83 -19.48
N ASP A 227 -9.68 24.98 -20.23
CA ASP A 227 -9.60 24.57 -21.64
C ASP A 227 -9.73 23.04 -21.77
N LEU A 228 -10.95 22.59 -22.01
CA LEU A 228 -11.31 21.19 -22.19
C LEU A 228 -10.55 20.55 -23.37
N LYS A 229 -10.16 21.30 -24.40
CA LYS A 229 -9.36 20.75 -25.51
C LYS A 229 -7.94 20.43 -25.05
N ALA A 230 -7.34 21.30 -24.24
CA ALA A 230 -6.03 21.05 -23.63
C ALA A 230 -6.09 19.86 -22.65
N LEU A 231 -7.14 19.78 -21.82
CA LEU A 231 -7.35 18.70 -20.86
C LEU A 231 -7.58 17.34 -21.53
N ARG A 232 -8.43 17.27 -22.55
CA ARG A 232 -8.67 16.04 -23.33
C ARG A 232 -7.36 15.54 -23.93
N LYS A 233 -6.50 16.44 -24.43
CA LYS A 233 -5.17 16.08 -24.97
C LYS A 233 -4.20 15.56 -23.91
N LEU A 234 -4.33 15.96 -22.64
CA LEU A 234 -3.56 15.42 -21.52
C LEU A 234 -4.04 14.02 -21.13
N GLY A 235 -5.35 13.76 -21.13
CA GLY A 235 -5.92 12.44 -20.85
C GLY A 235 -5.58 11.35 -21.88
N TYR A 236 -5.14 11.74 -23.09
CA TYR A 236 -4.71 10.83 -24.16
C TYR A 236 -3.19 10.58 -24.22
N ARG A 237 -2.37 11.26 -23.41
CA ARG A 237 -0.94 10.92 -23.29
C ARG A 237 -0.79 9.76 -22.31
N LYS A 238 -0.82 8.54 -22.85
CA LYS A 238 -0.16 7.38 -22.23
C LYS A 238 1.34 7.47 -22.42
#